data_AF-A0A5E4KYU9-F1
#
_entry.id   AF-A0A5E4KYU9-F1
#
_cell.length_a   1.000
_cell.length_b   1.000
_cell.length_c   1.000
_cell.angle_alpha   90.00
_cell.angle_beta   90.00
_cell.angle_gamma   90.00
#
_symmetry.space_group_name_H-M   'P 1'
#
loop_
_entity.id
_entity.type
_entity.pdbx_description
1 polymer ?
#
loop_
_entity_poly.entity_id
_entity_poly.type
_entity_poly.pdbx_seq_one_letter_code
_entity_poly.pdbx_strand_id
1 'polypeptide(L)'
;MDKSRTTVILSTDNGMVALDSPVKLKILKLLENGTKSFDELVEKSNKAKSTISVHLHDLEELNLIQEKTFPNDKRKKYFVLNTLYLAYSETPLRHQYNSHLDNLALSILNGDSFKDKLFCTFRFGMEAFGIDPKPILKQMGMDIGIKIGPAFRSEDCDGILDELTVFWEHHELGEMSSIEADSPTLVVSNCHHCSKMPNVGKTLCSMDEGIIEGIFSSKLNRSCNVKETECCGTGHDHCKFVVEKK
;
A
#
# COMPACT_ATOMS: atom_id res chain seq x y z
N MET A 1 16.93 16.27 15.00
CA MET A 1 15.83 15.58 14.30
C MET A 1 16.29 15.33 12.88
N ASP A 2 16.94 14.19 12.67
CA ASP A 2 17.41 13.79 11.36
C ASP A 2 16.17 13.45 10.52
N LYS A 3 15.87 14.26 9.49
CA LYS A 3 14.87 13.88 8.50
C LYS A 3 15.52 12.73 7.74
N SER A 4 15.22 11.48 8.13
CA SER A 4 15.72 10.32 7.41
C SER A 4 15.44 10.53 5.92
N ARG A 5 16.49 10.50 5.11
CA ARG A 5 16.33 10.59 3.66
C ARG A 5 15.64 9.30 3.23
N THR A 6 14.34 9.39 2.94
CA THR A 6 13.59 8.28 2.38
C THR A 6 13.93 8.16 0.90
N THR A 7 14.61 7.08 0.55
CA THR A 7 14.75 6.61 -0.83
C THR A 7 13.51 5.80 -1.19
N VAL A 8 12.90 6.08 -2.33
CA VAL A 8 11.79 5.33 -2.89
C VAL A 8 12.31 4.46 -4.03
N ILE A 9 11.92 3.20 -4.02
CA ILE A 9 12.20 2.25 -5.09
C ILE A 9 10.96 2.14 -5.96
N LEU A 10 11.13 2.43 -7.25
CA LEU A 10 10.08 2.54 -8.26
C LEU A 10 10.35 1.54 -9.39
N SER A 11 9.31 1.00 -10.01
CA SER A 11 9.40 0.15 -11.20
C SER A 11 8.86 0.90 -12.41
N THR A 12 9.60 0.80 -13.53
CA THR A 12 9.20 1.27 -14.85
C THR A 12 9.45 0.17 -15.87
N ASP A 13 8.98 0.38 -17.11
CA ASP A 13 9.26 -0.53 -18.23
C ASP A 13 10.76 -0.69 -18.53
N ASN A 14 11.59 0.26 -18.05
CA ASN A 14 13.05 0.25 -18.23
C ASN A 14 13.80 -0.37 -17.04
N GLY A 15 13.10 -0.81 -15.99
CA GLY A 15 13.68 -1.42 -14.79
C GLY A 15 13.37 -0.64 -13.52
N MET A 16 14.18 -0.89 -12.47
CA MET A 16 13.99 -0.27 -11.16
C MET A 16 14.76 1.05 -11.06
N VAL A 17 14.11 2.05 -10.46
CA VAL A 17 14.68 3.38 -10.22
C VAL A 17 14.65 3.66 -8.72
N ALA A 18 15.80 4.06 -8.15
CA ALA A 18 15.90 4.54 -6.78
C ALA A 18 15.91 6.08 -6.78
N LEU A 19 15.01 6.69 -6.00
CA LEU A 19 14.81 8.12 -5.97
C LEU A 19 14.78 8.67 -4.55
N ASP A 20 15.65 9.62 -4.24
CA ASP A 20 15.76 10.26 -2.91
C ASP A 20 15.51 11.78 -2.93
N SER A 21 15.31 12.37 -4.11
CA SER A 21 15.12 13.81 -4.30
C SER A 21 13.76 14.27 -3.73
N PRO A 22 13.74 15.14 -2.69
CA PRO A 22 12.49 15.53 -2.04
C PRO A 22 11.50 16.24 -2.96
N VAL A 23 12.00 16.98 -3.96
CA VAL A 23 11.13 17.69 -4.91
C VAL A 23 10.53 16.73 -5.91
N LYS A 24 11.31 15.80 -6.46
CA LYS A 24 10.82 14.76 -7.37
C LYS A 24 9.79 13.87 -6.67
N LEU A 25 10.06 13.43 -5.44
CA LEU A 25 9.11 12.67 -4.62
C LEU A 25 7.82 13.43 -4.33
N LYS A 26 7.91 14.75 -4.09
CA LYS A 26 6.72 15.60 -3.93
C LYS A 26 5.89 15.67 -5.22
N ILE A 27 6.53 15.76 -6.39
CA ILE A 27 5.83 15.75 -7.68
C ILE A 27 5.11 14.41 -7.89
N LEU A 28 5.79 13.27 -7.67
CA LEU A 28 5.18 11.96 -7.83
C LEU A 28 3.96 11.78 -6.92
N LYS A 29 4.07 12.20 -5.65
CA LYS A 29 2.94 12.17 -4.70
C LYS A 29 1.75 13.03 -5.12
N LEU A 30 1.98 14.15 -5.81
CA LEU A 30 0.89 14.98 -6.37
C LEU A 30 0.17 14.28 -7.53
N LEU A 31 0.87 13.42 -8.26
CA LEU A 31 0.37 12.69 -9.43
C LEU A 31 -0.30 11.34 -9.06
N GLU A 32 -0.14 10.85 -7.82
CA GLU A 32 -0.89 9.69 -7.31
C GLU A 32 -2.41 9.90 -7.34
N ASN A 33 -2.85 11.15 -7.19
CA ASN A 33 -4.25 11.55 -7.23
C ASN A 33 -4.71 11.93 -8.66
N GLY A 34 -4.16 11.24 -9.66
CA GLY A 34 -4.46 11.42 -11.07
C GLY A 34 -3.67 12.55 -11.75
N THR A 35 -4.09 12.86 -12.97
CA THR A 35 -3.41 13.81 -13.85
C THR A 35 -3.35 15.23 -13.27
N LYS A 36 -2.22 15.92 -13.44
CA LYS A 36 -2.01 17.32 -13.03
C LYS A 36 -1.39 18.13 -14.16
N SER A 37 -1.78 19.39 -14.28
CA SER A 37 -1.17 20.35 -15.18
C SER A 37 0.16 20.90 -14.64
N PHE A 38 0.99 21.45 -15.52
CA PHE A 38 2.25 22.10 -15.12
C PHE A 38 2.04 23.20 -14.06
N ASP A 39 1.05 24.07 -14.24
CA ASP A 39 0.80 25.18 -13.31
C ASP A 39 0.33 24.67 -11.93
N GLU A 40 -0.49 23.62 -11.86
CA GLU A 40 -0.89 22.99 -10.59
C GLU A 40 0.31 22.38 -9.85
N LEU A 41 1.25 21.78 -10.58
CA LEU A 41 2.47 21.21 -9.99
C LEU A 41 3.36 22.32 -9.43
N VAL A 42 3.49 23.45 -10.12
CA VAL A 42 4.24 24.62 -9.65
C VAL A 42 3.61 25.19 -8.37
N GLU A 43 2.29 25.39 -8.38
CA GLU A 43 1.53 25.92 -7.25
C GLU A 43 1.65 25.01 -6.02
N LYS A 44 1.35 23.71 -6.16
CA LYS A 44 1.36 22.78 -5.02
C LYS A 44 2.76 22.40 -4.55
N SER A 45 3.76 22.48 -5.42
CA SER A 45 5.15 22.22 -5.04
C SER A 45 5.76 23.36 -4.22
N ASN A 46 5.25 24.60 -4.34
CA ASN A 46 5.87 25.83 -3.82
C ASN A 46 7.32 25.99 -4.30
N LYS A 47 7.58 25.74 -5.59
CA LYS A 47 8.90 25.86 -6.23
C LYS A 47 8.81 26.71 -7.50
N ALA A 48 9.95 27.24 -7.94
CA ALA A 48 10.01 28.04 -9.16
C ALA A 48 9.69 27.20 -10.40
N LYS A 49 9.10 27.83 -11.43
CA LYS A 49 8.77 27.18 -12.72
C LYS A 49 9.98 26.51 -13.36
N SER A 50 11.14 27.16 -13.34
CA SER A 50 12.39 26.59 -13.87
C SER A 50 12.80 25.31 -13.14
N THR A 51 12.67 25.27 -11.81
CA THR A 51 12.99 24.09 -10.99
C THR A 51 12.05 22.92 -11.29
N ILE A 52 10.75 23.18 -11.40
CA ILE A 52 9.77 22.14 -11.71
C ILE A 52 9.96 21.62 -13.14
N SER A 53 10.26 22.50 -14.09
CA SER A 53 10.56 22.09 -15.48
C SER A 53 11.74 21.12 -15.55
N VAL A 54 12.83 21.38 -14.82
CA VAL A 54 13.99 20.48 -14.79
C VAL A 54 13.62 19.13 -14.17
N HIS A 55 12.93 19.13 -13.03
CA HIS A 55 12.55 17.88 -12.38
C HIS A 55 11.55 17.05 -13.18
N LEU A 56 10.62 17.69 -13.91
CA LEU A 56 9.72 16.98 -14.80
C LEU A 56 10.47 16.32 -15.94
N HIS A 57 11.41 17.05 -16.56
CA HIS A 57 12.25 16.48 -17.61
C HIS A 57 13.04 15.27 -17.10
N ASP A 58 13.71 15.37 -15.95
CA ASP A 58 14.43 14.24 -15.36
C ASP A 58 13.50 13.04 -15.06
N LEU A 59 12.27 13.30 -14.60
CA LEU A 59 11.29 12.24 -14.29
C LEU A 59 10.77 11.56 -15.55
N GLU A 60 10.61 12.29 -16.65
CA GLU A 60 10.24 11.75 -17.96
C GLU A 60 11.37 10.90 -18.55
N GLU A 61 12.63 11.35 -18.46
CA GLU A 61 13.79 10.57 -18.90
C GLU A 61 13.91 9.23 -18.16
N LEU A 62 13.57 9.21 -16.87
CA LEU A 62 13.50 8.00 -16.05
C LEU A 62 12.24 7.16 -16.29
N ASN A 63 11.35 7.58 -17.19
CA ASN A 63 10.05 6.96 -17.48
C ASN A 63 9.15 6.81 -16.23
N LEU A 64 9.28 7.73 -15.27
CA LEU A 64 8.47 7.75 -14.05
C LEU A 64 7.13 8.48 -14.25
N ILE A 65 7.11 9.43 -15.19
CA ILE A 65 5.92 10.19 -15.57
C ILE A 65 5.80 10.24 -17.10
N GLN A 66 4.61 10.55 -17.59
CA GLN A 66 4.33 10.80 -18.99
C GLN A 66 3.58 12.12 -19.18
N GLU A 67 3.98 12.90 -20.18
CA GLU A 67 3.22 14.03 -20.68
C GLU A 67 2.05 13.55 -21.55
N LYS A 68 0.85 14.03 -21.24
CA LYS A 68 -0.37 13.88 -22.05
C LYS A 68 -0.82 15.25 -22.54
N THR A 69 -1.21 15.31 -23.82
CA THR A 69 -1.89 16.47 -24.41
C THR A 69 -3.36 16.16 -24.54
N PHE A 70 -4.23 17.05 -24.05
CA PHE A 70 -5.68 16.84 -24.18
C PHE A 70 -6.19 17.38 -25.52
N PRO A 71 -7.19 16.73 -26.14
CA PRO A 71 -7.74 17.15 -27.42
C PRO A 71 -8.28 18.60 -27.42
N ASN A 72 -8.82 19.03 -26.28
CA ASN A 72 -9.52 20.31 -26.14
C ASN A 72 -8.61 21.52 -25.83
N ASP A 73 -7.36 21.30 -25.41
CA ASP A 73 -6.39 22.38 -25.22
C ASP A 73 -4.95 21.89 -25.44
N LYS A 74 -4.51 21.91 -26.70
CA LYS A 74 -3.14 21.53 -27.10
C LYS A 74 -2.04 22.43 -26.50
N ARG A 75 -2.39 23.54 -25.85
CA ARG A 75 -1.42 24.47 -25.26
C ARG A 75 -1.04 24.11 -23.83
N LYS A 76 -1.81 23.24 -23.16
CA LYS A 76 -1.55 22.84 -21.77
C LYS A 76 -0.95 21.44 -21.70
N LYS A 77 0.18 21.35 -21.01
CA LYS A 77 0.87 20.11 -20.69
C LYS A 77 0.29 19.52 -19.41
N TYR A 78 -0.01 18.22 -19.46
CA TYR A 78 -0.49 17.47 -18.32
C TYR A 78 0.41 16.27 -18.08
N PHE A 79 0.60 15.91 -16.82
CA PHE A 79 1.48 14.82 -16.42
C PHE A 79 0.69 13.75 -15.69
N VAL A 80 1.06 12.50 -15.90
CA VAL A 80 0.52 11.31 -15.22
C VAL A 80 1.67 10.40 -14.80
N LEU A 81 1.50 9.63 -13.72
CA LEU A 81 2.47 8.60 -13.34
C LEU A 81 2.51 7.50 -14.39
N ASN A 82 3.71 6.99 -14.65
CA ASN A 82 3.97 5.79 -15.45
C ASN A 82 4.86 4.81 -14.69
N THR A 83 4.66 4.70 -13.39
CA THR A 83 5.52 3.92 -12.50
C THR A 83 4.72 3.26 -11.40
N LEU A 84 5.26 2.15 -10.89
CA LEU A 84 4.76 1.45 -9.71
C LEU A 84 5.71 1.68 -8.53
N TYR A 85 5.17 2.01 -7.36
CA TYR A 85 5.95 2.06 -6.13
C TYR A 85 6.20 0.64 -5.62
N LEU A 86 7.48 0.31 -5.40
CA LEU A 86 7.88 -1.01 -4.91
C LEU A 86 8.14 -0.99 -3.41
N ALA A 87 8.98 -0.06 -2.94
CA ALA A 87 9.38 -0.02 -1.54
C ALA A 87 9.86 1.38 -1.11
N TYR A 88 9.90 1.58 0.21
CA TYR A 88 10.58 2.73 0.82
C TYR A 88 11.78 2.27 1.62
N SER A 89 12.84 3.07 1.67
CA SER A 89 13.91 2.85 2.64
C SER A 89 13.45 3.27 4.03
N GLU A 90 13.74 2.46 5.03
CA GLU A 90 13.46 2.77 6.43
C GLU A 90 14.63 2.39 7.34
N THR A 91 14.56 2.81 8.61
CA THR A 91 15.54 2.41 9.62
C THR A 91 15.40 0.90 9.89
N PRO A 92 16.49 0.11 9.77
CA PRO A 92 16.44 -1.33 10.00
C PRO A 92 15.92 -1.74 11.38
N LEU A 93 14.91 -2.62 11.43
CA LEU A 93 14.30 -3.14 12.67
C LEU A 93 14.94 -4.45 13.17
N ARG A 94 16.27 -4.50 13.23
CA ARG A 94 17.02 -5.75 13.52
C ARG A 94 16.70 -6.37 14.88
N HIS A 95 16.50 -5.55 15.92
CA HIS A 95 16.23 -6.06 17.27
C HIS A 95 14.86 -6.75 17.33
N GLN A 96 13.82 -6.09 16.79
CA GLN A 96 12.47 -6.63 16.73
C GLN A 96 12.41 -7.91 15.89
N TYR A 97 13.16 -7.95 14.79
CA TYR A 97 13.24 -9.13 13.94
C TYR A 97 13.88 -10.34 14.64
N ASN A 98 14.97 -10.15 15.36
CA ASN A 98 15.59 -11.24 16.12
C ASN A 98 14.63 -11.80 17.18
N SER A 99 13.92 -10.93 17.91
CA SER A 99 12.90 -11.36 18.87
C SER A 99 11.74 -12.12 18.19
N HIS A 100 11.33 -11.70 16.98
CA HIS A 100 10.35 -12.44 16.18
C HIS A 100 10.87 -13.84 15.80
N LEU A 101 12.14 -13.97 15.40
CA LEU A 101 12.74 -15.28 15.06
C LEU A 101 12.82 -16.23 16.26
N ASP A 102 13.08 -15.72 17.46
CA ASP A 102 13.06 -16.55 18.68
C ASP A 102 11.64 -17.10 18.94
N ASN A 103 10.61 -16.26 18.78
CA ASN A 103 9.22 -16.65 18.90
C ASN A 103 8.76 -17.58 17.77
N LEU A 104 9.31 -17.41 16.56
CA LEU A 104 9.04 -18.26 15.40
C LEU A 104 9.39 -19.71 15.69
N ALA A 105 10.60 -19.97 16.20
CA ALA A 105 11.07 -21.31 16.52
C ALA A 105 10.16 -21.99 17.56
N LEU A 106 9.79 -21.26 18.63
CA LEU A 106 8.87 -21.76 19.66
C LEU A 106 7.47 -22.03 19.10
N SER A 107 6.97 -21.15 18.23
CA SER A 107 5.62 -21.28 17.66
C SER A 107 5.47 -22.50 16.75
N ILE A 108 6.48 -22.79 15.93
CA ILE A 108 6.49 -23.98 15.06
C ILE A 108 6.51 -25.26 15.91
N LEU A 109 7.30 -25.28 17.00
CA LEU A 109 7.34 -26.41 17.93
C LEU A 109 6.01 -26.63 18.66
N ASN A 110 5.21 -25.58 18.83
CA ASN A 110 3.91 -25.62 19.49
C ASN A 110 2.73 -25.91 18.53
N GLY A 111 3.00 -26.24 17.26
CA GLY A 111 1.99 -26.66 16.30
C GLY A 111 1.38 -25.56 15.42
N ASP A 112 1.93 -24.33 15.44
CA ASP A 112 1.53 -23.30 14.47
C ASP A 112 1.87 -23.74 13.03
N SER A 113 1.04 -23.33 12.08
CA SER A 113 1.27 -23.59 10.65
C SER A 113 2.55 -22.89 10.18
N PHE A 114 3.52 -23.69 9.71
CA PHE A 114 4.79 -23.20 9.17
C PHE A 114 4.61 -22.24 7.98
N LYS A 115 3.55 -22.40 7.21
CA LYS A 115 3.29 -21.59 6.00
C LYS A 115 2.98 -20.14 6.35
N ASP A 116 2.13 -19.92 7.34
CA ASP A 116 1.71 -18.59 7.73
C ASP A 116 2.87 -17.83 8.38
N LYS A 117 3.70 -18.57 9.12
CA LYS A 117 4.94 -18.11 9.70
C LYS A 117 6.00 -17.70 8.66
N LEU A 118 6.05 -18.38 7.52
CA LEU A 118 7.00 -18.06 6.46
C LEU A 118 6.72 -16.68 5.86
N PHE A 119 5.44 -16.35 5.61
CA PHE A 119 5.06 -15.05 5.05
C PHE A 119 5.45 -13.91 6.00
N CYS A 120 5.12 -14.06 7.29
CA CYS A 120 5.50 -13.11 8.32
C CYS A 120 7.02 -12.92 8.37
N THR A 121 7.77 -14.01 8.45
CA THR A 121 9.24 -13.96 8.49
C THR A 121 9.83 -13.26 7.28
N PHE A 122 9.32 -13.54 6.08
CA PHE A 122 9.76 -12.89 4.85
C PHE A 122 9.52 -11.38 4.90
N ARG A 123 8.29 -10.97 5.24
CA ARG A 123 7.91 -9.56 5.36
C ARG A 123 8.80 -8.84 6.38
N PHE A 124 8.93 -9.35 7.60
CA PHE A 124 9.75 -8.73 8.63
C PHE A 124 11.23 -8.77 8.32
N GLY A 125 11.71 -9.78 7.59
CA GLY A 125 13.06 -9.82 7.08
C GLY A 125 13.36 -8.59 6.24
N MET A 126 12.47 -8.21 5.31
CA MET A 126 12.64 -7.01 4.50
C MET A 126 12.77 -5.74 5.37
N GLU A 127 11.86 -5.55 6.33
CA GLU A 127 11.86 -4.40 7.24
C GLU A 127 13.11 -4.38 8.15
N ALA A 128 13.57 -5.56 8.59
CA ALA A 128 14.79 -5.73 9.37
C ALA A 128 16.06 -5.33 8.61
N PHE A 129 16.01 -5.35 7.27
CA PHE A 129 17.07 -4.91 6.39
C PHE A 129 16.83 -3.50 5.82
N GLY A 130 15.82 -2.77 6.33
CA GLY A 130 15.55 -1.37 5.98
C GLY A 130 14.71 -1.18 4.71
N ILE A 131 13.96 -2.21 4.31
CA ILE A 131 13.05 -2.17 3.17
C ILE A 131 11.62 -2.23 3.69
N ASP A 132 10.86 -1.15 3.53
CA ASP A 132 9.41 -1.13 3.75
C ASP A 132 8.70 -1.60 2.47
N PRO A 133 8.12 -2.82 2.45
CA PRO A 133 7.49 -3.40 1.27
C PRO A 133 6.00 -3.00 1.13
N LYS A 134 5.49 -2.06 1.95
CA LYS A 134 4.08 -1.68 1.94
C LYS A 134 3.50 -1.43 0.53
N PRO A 135 4.17 -0.67 -0.37
CA PRO A 135 3.64 -0.39 -1.70
C PRO A 135 3.46 -1.64 -2.57
N ILE A 136 4.50 -2.49 -2.68
CA ILE A 136 4.42 -3.68 -3.53
C ILE A 136 3.44 -4.70 -2.96
N LEU A 137 3.39 -4.88 -1.63
CA LEU A 137 2.44 -5.80 -1.01
C LEU A 137 1.00 -5.36 -1.26
N LYS A 138 0.73 -4.05 -1.19
CA LYS A 138 -0.59 -3.51 -1.51
C LYS A 138 -0.95 -3.69 -2.98
N GLN A 139 -0.02 -3.46 -3.91
CA GLN A 139 -0.27 -3.72 -5.33
C GLN A 139 -0.54 -5.21 -5.60
N MET A 140 0.27 -6.12 -5.05
CA MET A 140 0.06 -7.56 -5.19
C MET A 140 -1.28 -7.99 -4.60
N GLY A 141 -1.67 -7.42 -3.45
CA GLY A 141 -2.99 -7.61 -2.88
C GLY A 141 -4.10 -7.16 -3.84
N MET A 142 -3.97 -5.98 -4.45
CA MET A 142 -4.93 -5.48 -5.44
C MET A 142 -5.07 -6.42 -6.64
N ASP A 143 -3.94 -6.93 -7.16
CA ASP A 143 -3.94 -7.87 -8.28
C ASP A 143 -4.69 -9.17 -7.90
N ILE A 144 -4.44 -9.70 -6.69
CA ILE A 144 -5.17 -10.85 -6.14
C ILE A 144 -6.66 -10.53 -6.04
N GLY A 145 -7.02 -9.42 -5.40
CA GLY A 145 -8.38 -8.97 -5.18
C GLY A 145 -9.17 -8.83 -6.49
N ILE A 146 -8.56 -8.28 -7.53
CA ILE A 146 -9.17 -8.18 -8.88
C ILE A 146 -9.47 -9.56 -9.46
N LYS A 147 -8.58 -10.54 -9.24
CA LYS A 147 -8.75 -11.90 -9.80
C LYS A 147 -9.77 -12.73 -9.05
N ILE A 148 -9.89 -12.56 -7.73
CA ILE A 148 -10.87 -13.29 -6.92
C ILE A 148 -12.22 -12.57 -6.83
N GLY A 149 -12.26 -11.27 -7.09
CA GLY A 149 -13.48 -10.45 -7.08
C GLY A 149 -14.66 -11.08 -7.82
N PRO A 150 -14.49 -11.65 -9.04
CA PRO A 150 -15.58 -12.33 -9.75
C PRO A 150 -16.24 -13.52 -9.01
N ALA A 151 -15.62 -14.07 -7.96
CA ALA A 151 -16.23 -15.10 -7.12
C ALA A 151 -17.26 -14.55 -6.12
N PHE A 152 -17.21 -13.24 -5.85
CA PHE A 152 -18.17 -12.52 -5.00
C PHE A 152 -19.47 -12.27 -5.77
N ARG A 153 -20.62 -12.43 -5.14
CA ARG A 153 -21.93 -12.35 -5.80
C ARG A 153 -22.47 -10.92 -5.73
N SER A 154 -22.43 -10.30 -4.57
CA SER A 154 -22.94 -8.94 -4.30
C SER A 154 -22.36 -7.86 -5.22
N GLU A 155 -23.18 -6.92 -5.67
CA GLU A 155 -22.77 -5.80 -6.55
C GLU A 155 -22.92 -4.43 -5.86
N ASP A 156 -23.12 -4.43 -4.56
CA ASP A 156 -23.22 -3.26 -3.69
C ASP A 156 -22.19 -3.35 -2.56
N CYS A 157 -21.91 -2.21 -1.91
CA CYS A 157 -20.87 -2.16 -0.89
C CYS A 157 -21.16 -3.07 0.31
N ASP A 158 -22.39 -3.06 0.81
CA ASP A 158 -22.74 -3.75 2.06
C ASP A 158 -22.70 -5.26 1.85
N GLY A 159 -23.28 -5.75 0.74
CA GLY A 159 -23.21 -7.16 0.39
C GLY A 159 -21.79 -7.66 0.13
N ILE A 160 -20.88 -6.82 -0.37
CA ILE A 160 -19.46 -7.19 -0.52
C ILE A 160 -18.78 -7.29 0.85
N LEU A 161 -19.07 -6.36 1.78
CA LEU A 161 -18.52 -6.41 3.14
C LEU A 161 -18.95 -7.68 3.85
N ASP A 162 -20.22 -8.07 3.73
CA ASP A 162 -20.73 -9.30 4.32
C ASP A 162 -20.05 -10.54 3.72
N GLU A 163 -19.89 -10.61 2.40
CA GLU A 163 -19.17 -11.70 1.76
C GLU A 163 -17.68 -11.74 2.14
N LEU A 164 -17.04 -10.59 2.36
CA LEU A 164 -15.67 -10.51 2.85
C LEU A 164 -15.52 -11.14 4.24
N THR A 165 -16.48 -10.93 5.15
CA THR A 165 -16.44 -11.56 6.49
C THR A 165 -16.38 -13.08 6.39
N VAL A 166 -17.22 -13.67 5.53
CA VAL A 166 -17.28 -15.12 5.28
C VAL A 166 -16.01 -15.60 4.58
N PHE A 167 -15.51 -14.84 3.60
CA PHE A 167 -14.30 -15.19 2.88
C PHE A 167 -13.07 -15.25 3.79
N TRP A 168 -12.91 -14.27 4.69
CA TRP A 168 -11.79 -14.21 5.63
C TRP A 168 -11.79 -15.39 6.60
N GLU A 169 -12.96 -15.72 7.15
CA GLU A 169 -13.11 -16.86 8.06
C GLU A 169 -12.82 -18.18 7.34
N HIS A 170 -13.40 -18.38 6.14
CA HIS A 170 -13.22 -19.61 5.36
C HIS A 170 -11.76 -19.90 4.97
N HIS A 171 -10.97 -18.84 4.76
CA HIS A 171 -9.56 -18.94 4.37
C HIS A 171 -8.59 -18.81 5.54
N GLU A 172 -9.08 -18.87 6.79
CA GLU A 172 -8.26 -18.81 8.01
C GLU A 172 -7.39 -17.53 8.09
N LEU A 173 -7.86 -16.42 7.50
CA LEU A 173 -7.16 -15.13 7.48
C LEU A 173 -7.38 -14.32 8.76
N GLY A 174 -8.36 -14.71 9.56
CA GLY A 174 -8.76 -14.07 10.82
C GLY A 174 -10.28 -13.96 10.93
N GLU A 175 -10.75 -13.49 12.07
CA GLU A 175 -12.17 -13.25 12.34
C GLU A 175 -12.52 -11.83 11.90
N MET A 176 -13.13 -11.69 10.72
CA MET A 176 -13.49 -10.40 10.15
C MET A 176 -14.95 -10.05 10.46
N SER A 177 -15.20 -8.80 10.87
CA SER A 177 -16.54 -8.22 11.08
C SER A 177 -16.64 -6.84 10.43
N SER A 178 -17.78 -6.52 9.84
CA SER A 178 -18.14 -5.18 9.39
C SER A 178 -18.72 -4.36 10.56
N ILE A 179 -18.40 -3.06 10.61
CA ILE A 179 -18.94 -2.14 11.62
C ILE A 179 -19.66 -0.99 10.89
N GLU A 180 -20.87 -0.69 11.35
CA GLU A 180 -21.58 0.52 10.95
C GLU A 180 -20.87 1.76 11.52
N ALA A 181 -20.28 2.56 10.64
CA ALA A 181 -19.63 3.82 10.95
C ALA A 181 -19.89 4.82 9.81
N ASP A 182 -19.40 6.07 9.94
CA ASP A 182 -19.52 7.10 8.90
C ASP A 182 -18.90 6.69 7.55
N SER A 183 -17.98 5.71 7.57
CA SER A 183 -17.39 5.09 6.40
C SER A 183 -17.33 3.58 6.59
N PRO A 184 -17.50 2.77 5.53
CA PRO A 184 -17.45 1.32 5.64
C PRO A 184 -16.15 0.86 6.30
N THR A 185 -16.28 0.09 7.38
CA THR A 185 -15.15 -0.29 8.23
C THR A 185 -15.17 -1.81 8.47
N LEU A 186 -14.01 -2.43 8.31
CA LEU A 186 -13.78 -3.84 8.60
C LEU A 186 -12.82 -3.96 9.78
N VAL A 187 -13.10 -4.88 10.71
CA VAL A 187 -12.21 -5.22 11.81
C VAL A 187 -11.88 -6.70 11.72
N VAL A 188 -10.59 -7.03 11.81
CA VAL A 188 -10.08 -8.39 11.81
C VAL A 188 -9.39 -8.67 13.14
N SER A 189 -10.01 -9.54 13.93
CA SER A 189 -9.43 -10.12 15.15
C SER A 189 -8.68 -11.41 14.80
N ASN A 190 -7.74 -11.83 15.66
CA ASN A 190 -6.98 -13.08 15.46
C ASN A 190 -6.32 -13.20 14.07
N CYS A 191 -5.97 -12.06 13.45
CA CYS A 191 -5.39 -12.06 12.10
C CYS A 191 -4.11 -12.89 12.09
N HIS A 192 -4.05 -13.89 11.21
CA HIS A 192 -2.95 -14.85 11.20
C HIS A 192 -1.59 -14.15 10.98
N HIS A 193 -1.60 -13.10 10.17
CA HIS A 193 -0.41 -12.34 9.81
C HIS A 193 0.03 -11.34 10.91
N CYS A 194 -0.91 -10.66 11.58
CA CYS A 194 -0.60 -9.55 12.51
C CYS A 194 -0.69 -9.94 14.01
N SER A 195 -1.57 -10.86 14.41
CA SER A 195 -1.92 -11.12 15.84
C SER A 195 -0.76 -11.56 16.74
N LYS A 196 0.25 -12.22 16.17
CA LYS A 196 1.43 -12.72 16.90
C LYS A 196 2.65 -11.80 16.74
N MET A 197 2.44 -10.58 16.25
CA MET A 197 3.53 -9.65 15.95
C MET A 197 3.83 -8.72 17.11
N PRO A 198 5.12 -8.42 17.35
CA PRO A 198 5.50 -7.39 18.29
C PRO A 198 5.00 -6.02 17.80
N ASN A 199 4.77 -5.11 18.74
CA ASN A 199 4.53 -3.72 18.40
C ASN A 199 5.79 -3.13 17.77
N VAL A 200 5.71 -2.82 16.47
CA VAL A 200 6.78 -2.23 15.65
C VAL A 200 6.50 -0.75 15.32
N GLY A 201 5.42 -0.18 15.86
CA GLY A 201 5.01 1.21 15.66
C GLY A 201 4.40 1.51 14.30
N LYS A 202 3.99 0.50 13.52
CA LYS A 202 3.40 0.68 12.18
C LYS A 202 2.37 -0.38 11.80
N THR A 203 1.52 -0.03 10.84
CA THR A 203 0.51 -0.90 10.20
C THR A 203 1.17 -1.98 9.34
N LEU A 204 0.66 -3.21 9.37
CA LEU A 204 1.30 -4.39 8.79
C LEU A 204 0.47 -5.13 7.74
N CYS A 205 -0.79 -4.78 7.55
CA CYS A 205 -1.71 -5.57 6.72
C CYS A 205 -1.93 -4.90 5.35
N SER A 206 -0.84 -4.42 4.73
CA SER A 206 -0.91 -3.70 3.47
C SER A 206 -1.34 -4.56 2.27
N MET A 207 -1.07 -5.86 2.31
CA MET A 207 -1.60 -6.79 1.32
C MET A 207 -3.12 -6.91 1.44
N ASP A 208 -3.66 -6.98 2.66
CA ASP A 208 -5.10 -7.05 2.91
C ASP A 208 -5.79 -5.76 2.47
N GLU A 209 -5.19 -4.58 2.71
CA GLU A 209 -5.65 -3.30 2.13
C GLU A 209 -5.84 -3.44 0.60
N GLY A 210 -4.85 -4.02 -0.07
CA GLY A 210 -4.87 -4.26 -1.51
C GLY A 210 -5.95 -5.25 -1.94
N ILE A 211 -6.07 -6.40 -1.27
CA ILE A 211 -7.07 -7.44 -1.61
C ILE A 211 -8.48 -6.84 -1.56
N ILE A 212 -8.78 -6.12 -0.49
CA ILE A 212 -10.09 -5.48 -0.31
C ILE A 212 -10.33 -4.44 -1.41
N GLU A 213 -9.35 -3.57 -1.71
CA GLU A 213 -9.43 -2.60 -2.82
C GLU A 213 -9.68 -3.28 -4.17
N GLY A 214 -8.98 -4.38 -4.45
CA GLY A 214 -9.07 -5.13 -5.69
C GLY A 214 -10.45 -5.75 -5.89
N ILE A 215 -11.03 -6.31 -4.83
CA ILE A 215 -12.40 -6.89 -4.86
C ILE A 215 -13.42 -5.78 -5.15
N PHE A 216 -13.38 -4.67 -4.41
CA PHE A 216 -14.28 -3.53 -4.65
C PHE A 216 -14.12 -2.97 -6.06
N SER A 217 -12.89 -2.82 -6.53
CA SER A 217 -12.59 -2.33 -7.89
C SER A 217 -13.20 -3.24 -8.95
N SER A 218 -13.01 -4.56 -8.82
CA SER A 218 -13.56 -5.54 -9.77
C SER A 218 -15.08 -5.60 -9.76
N LYS A 219 -15.73 -5.41 -8.62
CA LYS A 219 -17.19 -5.59 -8.47
C LYS A 219 -17.98 -4.31 -8.73
N LEU A 220 -17.49 -3.17 -8.27
CA LEU A 220 -18.21 -1.90 -8.37
C LEU A 220 -17.73 -1.03 -9.54
N ASN A 221 -16.66 -1.43 -10.25
CA ASN A 221 -15.99 -0.63 -11.27
C ASN A 221 -15.66 0.79 -10.78
N ARG A 222 -15.32 0.90 -9.50
CA ARG A 222 -14.99 2.14 -8.79
C ARG A 222 -13.72 1.94 -7.99
N SER A 223 -12.82 2.90 -8.05
CA SER A 223 -11.64 2.91 -7.18
C SER A 223 -12.03 3.36 -5.77
N CYS A 224 -11.66 2.56 -4.77
CA CYS A 224 -11.67 2.95 -3.36
C CYS A 224 -10.23 2.99 -2.85
N ASN A 225 -10.04 3.53 -1.64
CA ASN A 225 -8.80 3.47 -0.90
C ASN A 225 -9.09 2.81 0.45
N VAL A 226 -8.48 1.65 0.71
CA VAL A 226 -8.56 0.96 1.98
C VAL A 226 -7.31 1.28 2.78
N LYS A 227 -7.49 1.76 4.00
CA LYS A 227 -6.40 2.05 4.92
C LYS A 227 -6.56 1.30 6.21
N GLU A 228 -5.51 0.61 6.62
CA GLU A 228 -5.38 0.10 7.97
C GLU A 228 -5.13 1.28 8.93
N THR A 229 -6.02 1.49 9.91
CA THR A 229 -5.93 2.58 10.89
C THR A 229 -5.52 2.11 12.28
N GLU A 230 -5.82 0.85 12.62
CA GLU A 230 -5.44 0.20 13.87
C GLU A 230 -4.85 -1.18 13.52
N CYS A 231 -3.81 -1.62 14.24
CA CYS A 231 -3.06 -2.84 13.90
C CYS A 231 -2.32 -3.40 15.12
N CYS A 232 -2.12 -4.72 15.16
CA CYS A 232 -1.20 -5.36 16.12
C CYS A 232 0.22 -4.79 16.07
N GLY A 233 0.70 -4.44 14.88
CA GLY A 233 1.99 -3.77 14.70
C GLY A 233 2.05 -2.36 15.31
N THR A 234 0.91 -1.76 15.64
CA THR A 234 0.80 -0.47 16.37
C THR A 234 0.43 -0.64 17.85
N GLY A 235 0.24 -1.88 18.33
CA GLY A 235 -0.11 -2.20 19.71
C GLY A 235 -1.59 -2.43 19.99
N HIS A 236 -2.45 -2.51 18.97
CA HIS A 236 -3.84 -2.92 19.11
C HIS A 236 -3.96 -4.45 19.12
N ASP A 237 -5.06 -5.02 19.58
CA ASP A 237 -5.32 -6.47 19.55
C ASP A 237 -6.04 -6.94 18.27
N HIS A 238 -6.33 -6.02 17.36
CA HIS A 238 -7.02 -6.24 16.11
C HIS A 238 -6.42 -5.37 14.99
N CYS A 239 -6.83 -5.66 13.76
CA CYS A 239 -6.45 -4.93 12.56
C CYS A 239 -7.72 -4.29 11.96
N LYS A 240 -7.78 -2.96 11.86
CA LYS A 240 -8.96 -2.18 11.43
C LYS A 240 -8.72 -1.49 10.11
N PHE A 241 -9.62 -1.69 9.16
CA PHE A 241 -9.54 -1.17 7.80
C PHE A 241 -10.73 -0.24 7.52
N VAL A 242 -10.45 0.96 7.03
CA VAL A 242 -11.45 1.95 6.63
C VAL A 242 -11.46 2.07 5.11
N VAL A 243 -12.63 1.95 4.50
CA VAL A 243 -12.85 2.11 3.06
C VAL A 243 -13.21 3.56 2.77
N GLU A 244 -12.29 4.29 2.14
CA GLU A 244 -12.45 5.67 1.71
C GLU A 244 -12.78 5.73 0.20
N LYS A 245 -13.56 6.73 -0.21
CA LYS A 245 -13.73 7.06 -1.63
C LYS A 245 -12.46 7.75 -2.15
N LYS A 246 -12.01 7.33 -3.32
CA LYS A 246 -10.81 7.88 -3.98
C LYS A 246 -11.11 9.16 -4.75
#